data_AF-A0A538RJI0-F1
#
_entry.id   AF-A0A538RJI0-F1
#
_cell.length_a   1.000
_cell.length_b   1.000
_cell.length_c   1.000
_cell.angle_alpha   90.00
_cell.angle_beta   90.00
_cell.angle_gamma   90.00
#
_symmetry.space_group_name_H-M   'P 1'
#
loop_
_entity.id
_entity.type
_entity.pdbx_description
1 polymer ?
#
loop_
_entity_poly.entity_id
_entity_poly.type
_entity_poly.pdbx_seq_one_letter_code
_entity_poly.pdbx_strand_id
1 'polypeptide(L)'
;MRRALAAGLLILAVSGCAAWPFGRGATRLAEADRLAREGEWSAAVAVYDDYLARYPDAWAASRALESRDTLATLIKLRQEVARLRDELARRENEIIRVRQEAERLRTDLERLKQIDLRLERTR
;
A
#
# COMPACT_ATOMS: atom_id res chain seq x y z
N MET A 1 6.72 27.12 60.26
CA MET A 1 7.83 26.59 59.42
C MET A 1 7.55 25.23 58.74
N ARG A 2 6.33 24.66 58.74
CA ARG A 2 6.02 23.39 58.00
C ARG A 2 5.40 23.59 56.61
N ARG A 3 4.88 24.79 56.30
CA ARG A 3 4.20 25.08 55.02
C ARG A 3 5.15 25.43 53.86
N ALA A 4 6.38 25.87 54.16
CA ALA A 4 7.38 26.18 53.14
C ALA A 4 8.03 24.92 52.53
N LEU A 5 8.06 23.81 53.27
CA LEU A 5 8.63 22.54 52.78
C LEU A 5 7.73 21.81 51.78
N ALA A 6 6.41 22.03 51.85
CA ALA A 6 5.45 21.43 50.92
C ALA A 6 5.48 22.08 49.52
N ALA A 7 5.82 23.37 49.44
CA ALA A 7 5.90 24.09 48.17
C ALA A 7 7.17 23.76 47.37
N GLY A 8 8.27 23.43 48.03
CA GLY A 8 9.53 23.04 47.36
C GLY A 8 9.45 21.67 46.68
N LEU A 9 8.70 20.72 47.24
CA LEU A 9 8.59 19.37 46.69
C LEU A 9 7.68 19.30 45.44
N LEU A 10 6.72 20.22 45.31
CA LEU A 10 5.77 20.23 44.19
C LEU A 10 6.39 20.76 42.89
N ILE A 11 7.41 21.61 42.97
CA ILE A 11 8.05 22.25 41.80
C ILE A 11 8.98 21.25 41.08
N LEU A 12 9.59 20.30 41.80
CA LEU A 12 10.45 19.26 41.21
C LEU A 12 9.70 18.22 40.38
N ALA A 13 8.38 18.07 40.56
CA ALA A 13 7.58 17.11 39.79
C ALA A 13 7.17 17.63 38.41
N VAL A 14 7.10 18.94 38.20
CA VAL A 14 6.62 19.54 36.93
C VAL A 14 7.75 19.82 35.96
N SER A 15 8.97 20.08 36.45
CA SER A 15 10.14 20.31 35.60
C SER A 15 10.78 19.04 35.02
N GLY A 16 10.36 17.84 35.47
CA GLY A 16 10.88 16.56 34.99
C GLY A 16 10.38 16.10 33.61
N CYS A 17 9.29 16.67 33.09
CA CYS A 17 8.68 16.20 31.85
C CYS A 17 9.44 16.58 30.57
N ALA A 18 10.37 17.55 30.62
CA ALA A 18 11.08 17.99 29.42
C ALA A 18 12.32 17.15 29.08
N ALA A 19 12.90 16.45 30.06
CA ALA A 19 14.15 15.68 29.91
C ALA A 19 13.94 14.17 29.80
N TRP A 20 12.68 13.71 29.76
CA TRP A 20 12.39 12.28 29.73
C TRP A 20 12.56 11.71 28.31
N PRO A 21 13.09 10.48 28.15
CA PRO A 21 13.21 9.82 26.84
C PRO A 21 11.88 9.65 26.09
N PHE A 22 10.74 9.95 26.73
CA PHE A 22 9.41 9.90 26.13
C PHE A 22 9.15 10.96 25.04
N GLY A 23 9.87 12.08 25.04
CA GLY A 23 9.67 13.16 24.06
C GLY A 23 10.57 13.12 22.81
N ARG A 24 11.56 12.22 22.78
CA ARG A 24 12.56 12.19 21.69
C ARG A 24 11.89 11.88 20.35
N GLY A 25 11.99 12.82 19.41
CA GLY A 25 11.43 12.67 18.07
C GLY A 25 9.90 12.70 17.98
N ALA A 26 9.19 13.10 19.05
CA ALA A 26 7.72 13.04 19.10
C ALA A 26 7.02 13.81 17.97
N THR A 27 7.56 14.97 17.55
CA THR A 27 7.02 15.78 16.45
C THR A 27 7.12 15.06 15.11
N ARG A 28 8.30 14.51 14.80
CA ARG A 28 8.56 13.72 13.59
C ARG A 28 7.71 12.44 13.57
N LEU A 29 7.54 11.83 14.74
CA LEU A 29 6.67 10.67 14.83
C LEU A 29 5.20 11.02 14.56
N ALA A 30 4.69 12.10 15.17
CA ALA A 30 3.33 12.57 14.92
C ALA A 30 3.10 12.94 13.45
N GLU A 31 4.12 13.44 12.76
CA GLU A 31 4.10 13.69 11.32
C GLU A 31 3.96 12.39 10.51
N ALA A 32 4.76 11.35 10.81
CA ALA A 32 4.63 10.04 10.18
C ALA A 32 3.23 9.44 10.38
N ASP A 33 2.72 9.49 11.62
CA ASP A 33 1.39 9.00 11.96
C ASP A 33 0.29 9.78 11.20
N ARG A 34 0.46 11.10 11.01
CA ARG A 34 -0.46 11.94 10.24
C ARG A 34 -0.47 11.55 8.76
N LEU A 35 0.70 11.43 8.13
CA LEU A 35 0.83 11.00 6.74
C LEU A 35 0.20 9.61 6.53
N ALA A 36 0.40 8.69 7.48
CA ALA A 36 -0.21 7.36 7.43
C ALA A 36 -1.75 7.43 7.40
N ARG A 37 -2.35 8.29 8.24
CA ARG A 37 -3.81 8.52 8.29
C ARG A 37 -4.35 9.19 7.03
N GLU A 38 -3.57 10.08 6.41
CA GLU A 38 -3.95 10.78 5.17
C GLU A 38 -3.87 9.86 3.94
N GLY A 39 -3.31 8.66 4.08
CA GLY A 39 -3.13 7.72 2.97
C GLY A 39 -1.81 7.90 2.20
N GLU A 40 -0.98 8.86 2.63
CA GLU A 40 0.33 9.16 2.08
C GLU A 40 1.38 8.16 2.60
N TRP A 41 1.14 6.86 2.38
CA TRP A 41 1.89 5.76 3.01
C TRP A 41 3.37 5.76 2.64
N SER A 42 3.72 6.11 1.40
CA SER A 42 5.12 6.19 0.97
C SER A 42 5.89 7.28 1.72
N ALA A 43 5.25 8.44 1.91
CA ALA A 43 5.84 9.54 2.67
C ALA A 43 5.92 9.18 4.16
N ALA A 44 4.88 8.55 4.72
CA ALA A 44 4.88 8.09 6.10
C ALA A 44 6.02 7.11 6.38
N VAL A 45 6.25 6.12 5.50
CA VAL A 45 7.37 5.16 5.61
C VAL A 45 8.71 5.89 5.65
N ALA A 46 8.94 6.87 4.77
CA ALA A 46 10.18 7.63 4.75
C ALA A 46 10.41 8.42 6.05
N VAL A 47 9.34 8.99 6.64
CA VAL A 47 9.44 9.70 7.91
C VAL A 47 9.67 8.74 9.09
N TYR A 48 9.06 7.55 9.07
CA TYR A 48 9.37 6.51 10.06
C TYR A 48 10.83 6.03 9.96
N ASP A 49 11.36 5.80 8.75
CA ASP A 49 12.75 5.40 8.55
C ASP A 49 13.72 6.45 9.14
N ASP A 50 13.45 7.73 8.88
CA ASP A 50 14.26 8.82 9.40
C ASP A 50 14.11 9.01 10.92
N TYR A 51 12.92 8.76 11.49
CA TYR A 51 12.73 8.68 12.93
C TYR A 51 13.56 7.53 13.55
N LEU A 52 13.50 6.33 12.97
CA LEU A 52 14.22 5.15 13.45
C LEU A 52 15.74 5.31 13.34
N ALA A 53 16.23 5.98 12.29
CA ALA A 53 17.65 6.27 12.12
C ALA A 53 18.19 7.25 13.17
N ARG A 54 17.40 8.26 13.54
CA ARG A 54 17.81 9.29 14.51
C ARG A 54 17.56 8.90 15.96
N TYR A 55 16.56 8.07 16.21
CA TYR A 55 16.11 7.69 17.54
C TYR A 55 15.92 6.17 17.68
N PRO A 56 16.97 5.36 17.45
CA PRO A 56 16.86 3.90 17.46
C PRO A 56 16.43 3.36 18.84
N ASP A 57 16.85 4.02 19.92
CA ASP A 57 16.56 3.62 21.31
C ASP A 57 15.40 4.42 21.93
N ALA A 58 14.59 5.11 21.12
CA ALA A 58 13.40 5.76 21.64
C ALA A 58 12.35 4.72 22.02
N TRP A 59 11.56 5.02 23.06
CA TRP A 59 10.52 4.12 23.56
C TRP A 59 9.51 3.70 22.47
N ALA A 60 9.24 4.58 21.49
CA ALA A 60 8.30 4.33 20.41
C ALA A 60 8.96 3.71 19.16
N ALA A 61 10.25 3.35 19.19
CA ALA A 61 10.98 2.79 18.05
C ALA A 61 10.38 1.45 17.58
N SER A 62 10.06 0.52 18.49
CA SER A 62 9.43 -0.76 18.13
C SER A 62 8.10 -0.56 17.40
N ARG A 63 7.22 0.29 17.95
CA ARG A 63 5.93 0.62 17.33
C ARG A 63 6.09 1.39 16.01
N ALA A 64 7.11 2.24 15.89
CA ALA A 64 7.42 2.91 14.62
C ALA A 64 7.85 1.91 13.54
N LEU A 65 8.68 0.93 13.90
CA LEU A 65 9.12 -0.13 13.00
C LEU A 65 7.94 -0.99 12.52
N GLU A 66 7.08 -1.44 13.43
CA GLU A 66 5.87 -2.21 13.09
C GLU A 66 4.93 -1.43 12.16
N SER A 67 4.70 -0.15 12.46
CA SER A 67 3.87 0.72 11.63
C SER A 67 4.46 0.89 10.23
N ARG A 68 5.77 1.12 10.16
CA ARG A 68 6.53 1.26 8.92
C ARG A 68 6.47 0.00 8.06
N ASP A 69 6.69 -1.17 8.66
CA ASP A 69 6.67 -2.45 7.94
C ASP A 69 5.25 -2.80 7.45
N THR A 70 4.24 -2.49 8.26
CA THR A 70 2.83 -2.64 7.87
C THR A 70 2.52 -1.78 6.65
N LEU A 71 2.89 -0.49 6.66
CA LEU A 71 2.67 0.40 5.52
C LEU A 71 3.45 -0.02 4.29
N ALA A 72 4.71 -0.44 4.43
CA ALA A 72 5.51 -0.96 3.33
C ALA A 72 4.85 -2.20 2.68
N THR A 73 4.25 -3.07 3.50
CA THR A 73 3.49 -4.23 3.03
C THR A 73 2.22 -3.80 2.28
N LEU A 74 1.46 -2.84 2.81
CA LEU A 74 0.26 -2.31 2.16
C LEU A 74 0.56 -1.66 0.81
N ILE A 75 1.69 -0.94 0.68
CA ILE A 75 2.13 -0.37 -0.58
C ILE A 75 2.39 -1.47 -1.62
N LYS A 76 3.11 -2.53 -1.24
CA LYS A 76 3.38 -3.68 -2.14
C LYS A 76 2.10 -4.36 -2.57
N LEU A 77 1.19 -4.64 -1.63
CA LEU A 77 -0.10 -5.27 -1.93
C LEU A 77 -0.94 -4.40 -2.88
N ARG A 78 -0.94 -3.07 -2.71
CA ARG A 78 -1.64 -2.14 -3.61
C ARG A 78 -1.08 -2.20 -5.04
N GLN A 79 0.25 -2.30 -5.18
CA GLN A 79 0.89 -2.46 -6.49
C GLN A 79 0.56 -3.80 -7.13
N GLU A 80 0.55 -4.87 -6.34
CA GLU A 80 0.20 -6.21 -6.81
C GLU A 80 -1.27 -6.28 -7.28
N VAL A 81 -2.20 -5.71 -6.52
CA VAL A 81 -3.61 -5.61 -6.93
C VAL A 81 -3.75 -4.82 -8.23
N ALA A 82 -3.03 -3.72 -8.41
CA ALA A 82 -3.05 -2.97 -9.66
C ALA A 82 -2.53 -3.82 -10.84
N ARG A 83 -1.42 -4.52 -10.66
CA ARG A 83 -0.85 -5.42 -11.68
C ARG A 83 -1.82 -6.55 -12.05
N LEU A 84 -2.47 -7.17 -11.06
CA LEU A 84 -3.43 -8.26 -11.29
C LEU A 84 -4.67 -7.77 -12.04
N ARG A 85 -5.13 -6.54 -11.77
CA ARG A 85 -6.23 -5.92 -12.53
C ARG A 85 -5.84 -5.68 -14.00
N ASP A 86 -4.63 -5.20 -14.25
CA ASP A 86 -4.13 -5.03 -15.62
C ASP A 86 -3.99 -6.37 -16.35
N GLU A 87 -3.55 -7.41 -15.65
CA GLU A 87 -3.46 -8.75 -16.22
C GLU A 87 -4.85 -9.32 -16.54
N LEU A 88 -5.81 -9.17 -15.64
CA LEU A 88 -7.20 -9.58 -15.88
C LEU A 88 -7.77 -8.89 -17.12
N ALA A 89 -7.61 -7.56 -17.23
CA ALA A 89 -8.08 -6.80 -18.39
C ALA A 89 -7.42 -7.26 -19.71
N ARG A 90 -6.13 -7.64 -19.68
CA ARG A 90 -5.45 -8.23 -20.84
C ARG A 90 -6.06 -9.59 -21.23
N ARG A 91 -6.29 -10.47 -20.25
CA ARG A 91 -6.89 -11.80 -20.49
C ARG A 91 -8.30 -11.70 -21.04
N GLU A 92 -9.11 -10.78 -20.54
CA GLU A 92 -10.45 -10.54 -21.06
C GLU A 92 -10.41 -10.11 -22.55
N ASN A 93 -9.48 -9.22 -22.91
CA ASN A 93 -9.28 -8.83 -24.30
C ASN A 93 -8.80 -9.98 -25.19
N GLU A 94 -7.91 -10.84 -24.69
CA GLU A 94 -7.47 -12.05 -25.39
C GLU A 94 -8.66 -12.99 -25.66
N ILE A 95 -9.52 -13.22 -24.66
CA ILE A 95 -10.72 -14.05 -24.82
C ILE A 95 -11.65 -13.49 -25.89
N ILE A 96 -11.87 -12.16 -25.91
CA ILE A 96 -12.69 -11.51 -26.94
C ILE A 96 -12.11 -11.75 -28.33
N ARG A 97 -10.80 -11.59 -28.50
CA ARG A 97 -10.12 -11.81 -29.80
C ARG A 97 -10.26 -13.26 -30.27
N VAL A 98 -9.99 -14.22 -29.39
CA VAL A 98 -10.11 -15.65 -29.70
C VAL A 98 -11.54 -16.01 -30.09
N ARG A 99 -12.55 -15.45 -29.41
CA ARG A 99 -13.96 -15.65 -29.79
C ARG A 99 -14.29 -15.10 -31.17
N GLN A 100 -13.79 -13.91 -31.50
CA GLN A 100 -13.99 -13.32 -32.83
C GLN A 100 -13.31 -14.14 -33.93
N GLU A 101 -12.10 -14.65 -33.67
CA GLU A 101 -11.39 -15.52 -34.59
C GLU A 101 -12.14 -16.84 -34.80
N ALA A 102 -12.62 -17.48 -33.73
CA ALA A 102 -13.42 -18.68 -33.82
C ALA A 102 -14.69 -18.47 -34.67
N GLU A 103 -15.35 -17.32 -34.54
CA GLU A 103 -16.55 -17.01 -35.32
C GLU A 103 -16.25 -16.76 -36.80
N ARG A 104 -15.13 -16.10 -37.11
CA ARG A 104 -14.65 -15.94 -38.49
C ARG A 104 -14.35 -17.31 -39.12
N LEU A 105 -13.63 -18.17 -38.42
CA LEU A 105 -13.30 -19.51 -38.90
C LEU A 105 -14.55 -20.36 -39.13
N ARG A 106 -15.57 -20.26 -38.28
CA ARG A 106 -16.87 -20.92 -38.51
C ARG A 106 -17.53 -20.44 -39.79
N THR A 107 -17.59 -19.12 -39.98
CA THR A 107 -18.17 -18.52 -41.18
C THR A 107 -17.43 -18.97 -42.45
N ASP A 108 -16.10 -18.97 -42.41
CA ASP A 108 -15.29 -19.38 -43.56
C ASP A 108 -15.44 -20.88 -43.86
N LEU A 109 -15.52 -21.72 -42.83
CA LEU A 109 -15.80 -23.14 -42.99
C LEU A 109 -17.17 -23.40 -43.62
N GLU A 110 -18.18 -22.63 -43.23
CA GLU A 110 -19.53 -22.73 -43.80
C GLU A 110 -19.58 -22.29 -45.27
N ARG A 111 -18.85 -21.23 -45.63
CA ARG A 111 -18.67 -20.82 -47.04
C ARG A 111 -17.98 -21.92 -47.87
N LEU A 112 -16.92 -22.53 -47.35
CA LEU A 112 -16.22 -23.61 -48.06
C LEU A 112 -17.15 -24.80 -48.31
N LYS A 113 -17.95 -25.20 -47.32
CA LYS A 113 -18.98 -26.25 -47.49
C LYS A 113 -19.98 -25.91 -48.59
N GLN A 114 -20.44 -24.66 -48.65
CA GLN A 114 -21.37 -24.22 -49.70
C GLN A 114 -20.74 -24.27 -51.10
N ILE A 115 -19.46 -23.90 -51.22
CA ILE A 115 -18.71 -23.98 -52.48
C ILE A 115 -18.60 -25.45 -52.92
N ASP A 116 -18.21 -26.33 -52.01
CA ASP A 116 -18.05 -27.76 -52.27
C ASP A 116 -19.35 -28.40 -52.79
N LEU A 117 -20.47 -28.16 -52.09
CA LEU A 117 -21.80 -28.63 -52.50
C LEU A 117 -22.22 -28.10 -53.88
N ARG A 118 -21.84 -26.87 -54.24
CA ARG A 118 -22.15 -26.31 -55.56
C ARG A 118 -21.33 -26.98 -56.66
N LEU A 119 -20.07 -27.29 -56.40
CA LEU A 119 -19.20 -28.01 -57.33
C LEU A 119 -19.69 -29.44 -57.57
N GLU A 120 -20.13 -30.14 -56.52
CA GLU A 120 -20.70 -31.48 -56.64
C GLU A 120 -21.98 -31.52 -57.49
N ARG A 121 -22.89 -30.54 -57.34
CA ARG A 121 -24.13 -30.48 -58.14
C ARG A 121 -23.91 -30.15 -59.61
N THR A 122 -22.76 -29.58 -59.97
CA THR A 122 -22.46 -29.13 -61.33
C THR A 122 -21.75 -30.22 -62.15
N ARG A 123 -21.27 -31.29 -61.49
CA ARG A 123 -20.74 -32.51 -62.11
C ARG A 123 -21.83 -33.52 -62.38
#